data_AF-A0ABD0YX98-F1
#
_entry.id   AF-A0ABD0YX98-F1
#
_cell.length_a   1.000
_cell.length_b   1.000
_cell.length_c   1.000
_cell.angle_alpha   90.00
_cell.angle_beta   90.00
_cell.angle_gamma   90.00
#
_symmetry.space_group_name_H-M   'P 1'
#
loop_
_entity.id
_entity.type
_entity.pdbx_description
1 polymer ?
#
loop_
_entity_poly.entity_id
_entity_poly.type
_entity_poly.pdbx_seq_one_letter_code
_entity_poly.pdbx_strand_id
1 'polypeptide(L)'
;MEERQNTLNLQRKLYFLNEQLQIMARDLPMKYQQRIPNELLCALAESLLDNTVFSIVNNLMDIQHVTEKHLFQQRLQLTYKQSLEIQEMMMTHEDEAVQFANKLTLKMKHKKELKELDTRIISQLDQRVNDQQRFLEMAGVPGFEVTDNPMKIQVQIRLLDFILRLSEMKMPE
;
A
#
# COMPACT_ATOMS: atom_id res chain seq x y z
N MET A 1 30.86 -26.67 -17.61
CA MET A 1 30.77 -26.97 -16.16
C MET A 1 30.02 -25.86 -15.44
N GLU A 2 30.39 -24.60 -15.68
CA GLU A 2 29.77 -23.40 -15.11
C GLU A 2 28.29 -23.19 -15.47
N GLU A 3 27.89 -23.37 -16.75
CA GLU A 3 26.47 -23.28 -17.18
C GLU A 3 25.55 -24.31 -16.51
N ARG A 4 26.04 -25.54 -16.30
CA ARG A 4 25.27 -26.57 -15.60
C ARG A 4 25.06 -26.20 -14.14
N GLN A 5 26.10 -25.67 -13.48
CA GLN A 5 26.01 -25.21 -12.11
C GLN A 5 25.02 -24.04 -11.97
N ASN A 6 25.05 -23.09 -12.90
CA ASN A 6 24.11 -21.97 -12.91
C ASN A 6 22.65 -22.43 -13.08
N THR A 7 22.41 -23.38 -13.98
CA THR A 7 21.08 -23.98 -14.20
C THR A 7 20.56 -24.70 -12.95
N LEU A 8 21.43 -25.46 -12.28
CA LEU A 8 21.12 -26.14 -11.01
C LEU A 8 20.80 -25.15 -9.89
N ASN A 9 21.53 -24.05 -9.79
CA ASN A 9 21.31 -23.01 -8.79
C ASN A 9 19.97 -22.29 -9.03
N LEU A 10 19.66 -21.96 -10.29
CA LEU A 10 18.37 -21.35 -10.66
C LEU A 10 17.20 -22.29 -10.32
N GLN A 11 17.36 -23.58 -10.60
CA GLN A 11 16.33 -24.59 -10.29
C GLN A 11 16.12 -24.73 -8.77
N ARG A 12 17.19 -24.74 -7.96
CA ARG A 12 17.08 -24.75 -6.49
C ARG A 12 16.35 -23.52 -5.97
N LYS A 13 16.70 -22.34 -6.49
CA LYS A 13 16.03 -21.08 -6.14
C LYS A 13 14.55 -21.13 -6.51
N LEU A 14 14.20 -21.64 -7.70
CA LEU A 14 12.81 -21.77 -8.14
C LEU A 14 12.00 -22.69 -7.22
N TYR A 15 12.54 -23.86 -6.87
CA TYR A 15 11.87 -24.78 -5.96
C TYR A 15 11.66 -24.17 -4.57
N PHE A 16 12.69 -23.51 -4.04
CA PHE A 16 12.59 -22.80 -2.77
C PHE A 16 11.49 -21.73 -2.80
N LEU A 17 11.49 -20.85 -3.82
CA LEU A 17 10.47 -19.82 -3.96
C LEU A 17 9.06 -20.41 -4.04
N ASN A 18 8.87 -21.47 -4.83
CA ASN A 18 7.57 -22.11 -5.00
C ASN A 18 7.10 -22.79 -3.71
N GLU A 19 7.98 -23.50 -3.01
CA GLU A 19 7.67 -24.12 -1.72
C GLU A 19 7.22 -23.07 -0.69
N GLN A 20 7.99 -21.99 -0.56
CA GLN A 20 7.67 -20.89 0.35
C GLN A 20 6.34 -20.22 -0.01
N LEU A 21 6.10 -19.94 -1.30
CA LEU A 21 4.81 -19.40 -1.76
C LEU A 21 3.63 -20.32 -1.45
N GLN A 22 3.78 -21.63 -1.61
CA GLN A 22 2.73 -22.59 -1.28
C GLN A 22 2.44 -22.65 0.21
N ILE A 23 3.47 -22.61 1.06
CA ILE A 23 3.30 -22.54 2.53
C ILE A 23 2.50 -21.28 2.87
N MET A 24 2.94 -20.12 2.37
CA MET A 24 2.29 -18.84 2.59
C MET A 24 0.82 -18.83 2.12
N ALA A 25 0.51 -19.45 0.98
CA ALA A 25 -0.85 -19.55 0.46
C ALA A 25 -1.76 -20.47 1.30
N ARG A 26 -1.21 -21.54 1.89
CA ARG A 26 -1.95 -22.46 2.76
C ARG A 26 -2.34 -21.84 4.10
N ASP A 27 -1.56 -20.88 4.58
CA ASP A 27 -1.84 -20.16 5.82
C ASP A 27 -2.94 -19.10 5.67
N LEU A 28 -3.40 -18.81 4.44
CA LEU A 28 -4.46 -17.84 4.21
C LEU A 28 -5.86 -18.40 4.53
N PRO A 29 -6.80 -17.54 4.93
CA PRO A 29 -8.22 -17.88 4.96
C PRO A 29 -8.71 -18.42 3.62
N MET A 30 -9.57 -19.45 3.67
CA MET A 30 -10.08 -20.19 2.50
C MET A 30 -10.60 -19.28 1.37
N LYS A 31 -11.27 -18.17 1.70
CA LYS A 31 -11.80 -17.19 0.73
C LYS A 31 -10.74 -16.54 -0.17
N TYR A 32 -9.50 -16.47 0.29
CA TYR A 32 -8.38 -15.94 -0.49
C TYR A 32 -7.57 -17.06 -1.12
N GLN A 33 -7.35 -18.15 -0.38
CA GLN A 33 -6.62 -19.32 -0.85
C GLN A 33 -7.20 -19.89 -2.16
N GLN A 34 -8.53 -20.00 -2.26
CA GLN A 34 -9.21 -20.51 -3.48
C GLN A 34 -9.01 -19.62 -4.72
N ARG A 35 -8.54 -18.39 -4.54
CA ARG A 35 -8.28 -17.43 -5.62
C ARG A 35 -6.80 -17.40 -6.04
N ILE A 36 -5.96 -18.20 -5.40
CA ILE A 36 -4.52 -18.28 -5.64
C ILE A 36 -4.21 -19.71 -6.09
N PRO A 37 -4.42 -20.04 -7.37
CA PRO A 37 -4.12 -21.38 -7.89
C PRO A 37 -2.61 -21.64 -7.88
N ASN A 38 -2.20 -22.91 -7.81
CA ASN A 38 -0.77 -23.27 -7.84
C ASN A 38 -0.07 -22.79 -9.12
N GLU A 39 -0.77 -22.74 -10.26
CA GLU A 39 -0.23 -22.20 -11.50
C GLU A 39 0.23 -20.73 -11.35
N LEU A 40 -0.55 -19.92 -10.62
CA LEU A 40 -0.18 -18.54 -10.31
C LEU A 40 1.07 -18.49 -9.43
N LEU A 41 1.18 -19.37 -8.44
CA LEU A 41 2.36 -19.43 -7.56
C LEU A 41 3.61 -19.85 -8.33
N CYS A 42 3.50 -20.79 -9.26
CA CYS A 42 4.61 -21.18 -10.15
C CYS A 42 5.06 -20.01 -11.02
N ALA A 43 4.13 -19.34 -11.72
CA ALA A 43 4.44 -18.18 -12.55
C ALA A 43 5.07 -17.05 -11.72
N LEU A 44 4.54 -16.81 -10.52
CA LEU A 44 5.09 -15.81 -9.62
C LEU A 44 6.52 -16.17 -9.19
N ALA A 45 6.78 -17.42 -8.79
CA ALA A 45 8.12 -17.90 -8.45
C ALA A 45 9.13 -17.68 -9.59
N GLU A 46 8.73 -17.96 -10.83
CA GLU A 46 9.55 -17.72 -12.01
C GLU A 46 9.88 -16.24 -12.20
N SER A 47 8.89 -15.35 -12.03
CA SER A 47 9.08 -13.90 -12.15
C SER A 47 10.01 -13.30 -11.08
N LEU A 48 10.21 -14.01 -9.96
CA LEU A 48 11.04 -13.55 -8.83
C LEU A 48 12.51 -13.98 -8.95
N LEU A 49 12.88 -14.79 -9.96
CA LEU A 49 14.21 -15.38 -10.07
C LEU A 49 15.32 -14.35 -10.27
N ASP A 50 15.06 -13.29 -11.04
CA ASP A 50 16.05 -12.26 -11.39
C ASP A 50 16.18 -11.14 -10.34
N ASN A 51 15.35 -11.19 -9.29
CA ASN A 51 15.18 -10.17 -8.25
C ASN A 51 14.65 -8.80 -8.71
N THR A 52 14.35 -8.61 -10.00
CA THR A 52 13.83 -7.32 -10.52
C THR A 52 12.49 -6.98 -9.86
N VAL A 53 11.61 -7.98 -9.72
CA VAL A 53 10.30 -7.81 -9.08
C VAL A 53 10.44 -7.42 -7.60
N PHE A 54 11.43 -7.95 -6.87
CA PHE A 54 11.69 -7.52 -5.49
C PHE A 54 12.09 -6.03 -5.44
N SER A 55 12.99 -5.61 -6.31
CA SER A 55 13.39 -4.19 -6.40
C SER A 55 12.22 -3.28 -6.78
N ILE A 56 11.36 -3.71 -7.71
CA ILE A 56 10.14 -2.98 -8.08
C ILE A 56 9.24 -2.79 -6.87
N VAL A 57 8.90 -3.86 -6.15
CA VAL A 57 7.97 -3.81 -5.02
C VAL A 57 8.53 -2.96 -3.87
N ASN A 58 9.83 -3.06 -3.58
CA ASN A 58 10.48 -2.22 -2.57
C ASN A 58 10.44 -0.73 -2.95
N ASN A 59 10.74 -0.39 -4.20
CA ASN A 59 10.64 0.99 -4.68
C ASN A 59 9.20 1.54 -4.59
N LEU A 60 8.19 0.73 -4.95
CA LEU A 60 6.79 1.12 -4.83
C LEU A 60 6.38 1.35 -3.37
N MET A 61 6.88 0.53 -2.45
CA MET A 61 6.66 0.69 -1.01
C MET A 61 7.28 1.98 -0.47
N ASP A 62 8.52 2.31 -0.87
CA ASP A 62 9.18 3.55 -0.46
C ASP A 62 8.40 4.79 -0.95
N ILE A 63 7.98 4.78 -2.22
CA ILE A 63 7.16 5.84 -2.81
C ILE A 63 5.82 5.98 -2.06
N GLN A 64 5.18 4.86 -1.71
CA GLN A 64 3.96 4.85 -0.93
C GLN A 64 4.18 5.47 0.45
N HIS A 65 5.20 5.05 1.20
CA HIS A 65 5.49 5.58 2.53
C HIS A 65 5.75 7.08 2.52
N VAL A 66 6.53 7.58 1.56
CA VAL A 66 6.78 9.02 1.43
C VAL A 66 5.47 9.77 1.14
N THR A 67 4.63 9.22 0.25
CA THR A 67 3.33 9.82 -0.10
C THR A 67 2.39 9.86 1.10
N GLU A 68 2.21 8.74 1.80
CA GLU A 68 1.36 8.63 2.99
C GLU A 68 1.81 9.57 4.09
N LYS A 69 3.13 9.65 4.35
CA LYS A 69 3.71 10.58 5.31
C LYS A 69 3.39 12.03 4.95
N HIS A 70 3.51 12.39 3.67
CA HIS A 70 3.19 13.72 3.20
C HIS A 70 1.71 14.07 3.39
N LEU A 71 0.79 13.17 3.01
CA LEU A 71 -0.65 13.36 3.16
C LEU A 71 -1.07 13.47 4.64
N PHE A 72 -0.47 12.63 5.49
CA PHE A 72 -0.66 12.70 6.94
C PHE A 72 -0.21 14.06 7.51
N GLN A 73 0.96 14.56 7.08
CA GLN A 73 1.45 15.87 7.49
C GLN A 73 0.53 17.01 7.06
N GLN A 74 -0.03 16.97 5.85
CA GLN A 74 -1.01 17.97 5.39
C GLN A 74 -2.23 18.03 6.31
N ARG A 75 -2.79 16.85 6.66
CA ARG A 75 -3.93 16.75 7.57
C ARG A 75 -3.62 17.27 8.97
N LEU A 76 -2.43 16.95 9.47
CA LEU A 76 -1.94 17.41 10.77
C LEU A 76 -1.80 18.94 10.81
N GLN A 77 -1.22 19.54 9.76
CA GLN A 77 -1.07 20.99 9.64
C GLN A 77 -2.42 21.72 9.65
N LEU A 78 -3.41 21.21 8.90
CA LEU A 78 -4.75 21.81 8.89
C LEU A 78 -5.37 21.74 10.30
N THR A 79 -5.31 20.58 10.95
CA THR A 79 -5.89 20.39 12.29
C THR A 79 -5.23 21.29 13.32
N TYR A 80 -3.91 21.45 13.26
CA TYR A 80 -3.15 22.34 14.13
C TYR A 80 -3.56 23.80 13.92
N LYS A 81 -3.64 24.25 12.66
CA LYS A 81 -4.11 25.61 12.31
C LYS A 81 -5.52 25.88 12.87
N GLN A 82 -6.44 24.94 12.71
CA GLN A 82 -7.80 25.05 13.23
C GLN A 82 -7.84 25.17 14.76
N SER A 83 -6.97 24.45 15.46
CA SER A 83 -6.84 24.55 16.93
C SER A 83 -6.37 25.95 17.36
N LEU A 84 -5.37 26.51 16.66
CA LEU A 84 -4.88 27.87 16.94
C LEU A 84 -5.95 28.94 16.68
N GLU A 85 -6.67 28.85 15.55
CA GLU A 85 -7.74 29.79 15.22
C GLU A 85 -8.87 29.80 16.28
N ILE A 86 -9.21 28.63 16.84
CA ILE A 86 -10.19 28.56 17.93
C ILE A 86 -9.66 29.25 19.19
N GLN A 87 -8.38 29.05 19.52
CA GLN A 87 -7.76 29.66 20.70
C GLN A 87 -7.69 31.18 20.56
N GLU A 88 -7.26 31.68 19.40
CA GLU A 88 -7.19 33.12 19.12
C GLU A 88 -8.57 33.78 19.19
N MET A 89 -9.60 33.16 18.59
CA MET A 89 -10.99 33.68 18.65
C MET A 89 -11.54 33.73 20.07
N MET A 90 -11.12 32.81 20.96
CA MET A 90 -11.51 32.85 22.37
C MET A 90 -10.81 33.97 23.17
N MET A 91 -9.67 34.50 22.70
CA MET A 91 -8.96 35.58 23.36
C MET A 91 -9.39 36.99 22.90
N THR A 92 -10.06 37.11 21.73
CA THR A 92 -10.32 38.42 21.11
C THR A 92 -11.68 39.06 21.42
N HIS A 93 -12.65 38.30 21.93
CA HIS A 93 -14.00 38.82 22.22
C HIS A 93 -14.28 38.78 23.71
N GLU A 94 -14.88 39.83 24.30
CA GLU A 94 -15.20 39.86 25.74
C GLU A 94 -16.61 39.30 26.05
N ASP A 95 -17.54 39.34 25.10
CA ASP A 95 -18.91 38.86 25.27
C ASP A 95 -19.02 37.35 25.02
N GLU A 96 -19.43 36.60 26.05
CA GLU A 96 -19.59 35.13 26.01
C GLU A 96 -20.60 34.65 24.95
N ALA A 97 -21.68 35.40 24.71
CA ALA A 97 -22.68 35.02 23.71
C ALA A 97 -22.12 35.17 22.28
N VAL A 98 -21.35 36.23 22.04
CA VAL A 98 -20.66 36.48 20.77
C VAL A 98 -19.56 35.43 20.54
N GLN A 99 -18.77 35.12 21.56
CA GLN A 99 -17.78 34.03 21.51
C GLN A 99 -18.43 32.70 21.15
N PHE A 100 -19.57 32.36 21.77
CA PHE A 100 -20.27 31.10 21.54
C PHE A 100 -20.76 30.99 20.08
N ALA A 101 -21.41 32.04 19.57
CA ALA A 101 -21.90 32.07 18.18
C ALA A 101 -20.74 32.00 17.16
N ASN A 102 -19.66 32.73 17.41
CA ASN A 102 -18.46 32.71 16.55
C ASN A 102 -17.78 31.33 16.56
N LYS A 103 -17.66 30.71 17.74
CA LYS A 103 -17.08 29.36 17.88
C LYS A 103 -17.87 28.31 17.13
N LEU A 104 -19.20 28.34 17.19
CA LEU A 104 -20.05 27.39 16.47
C LEU A 104 -19.88 27.55 14.96
N THR A 105 -19.92 28.79 14.48
CA THR A 105 -19.74 29.12 13.05
C THR A 105 -18.35 28.67 12.55
N LEU A 106 -17.31 28.96 13.33
CA LEU A 106 -15.93 28.58 13.00
C LEU A 106 -15.76 27.06 12.97
N LYS A 107 -16.30 26.33 13.95
CA LYS A 107 -16.27 24.86 13.97
C LYS A 107 -17.00 24.25 12.77
N MET A 108 -18.12 24.82 12.33
CA MET A 108 -18.82 24.36 11.13
C MET A 108 -17.95 24.53 9.88
N LYS A 109 -17.26 25.67 9.74
CA LYS A 109 -16.30 25.92 8.66
C LYS A 109 -15.14 24.91 8.70
N HIS A 110 -14.50 24.75 9.84
CA HIS A 110 -13.39 23.80 10.04
C HIS A 110 -13.77 22.36 9.69
N LYS A 111 -14.97 21.93 10.09
CA LYS A 111 -15.49 20.60 9.75
C LYS A 111 -15.65 20.41 8.25
N LYS A 112 -16.12 21.43 7.52
CA LYS A 112 -16.26 21.39 6.06
C LYS A 112 -14.89 21.29 5.39
N GLU A 113 -13.95 22.15 5.77
CA GLU A 113 -12.58 22.15 5.23
C GLU A 113 -11.86 20.83 5.47
N LEU A 114 -11.97 20.27 6.69
CA LEU A 114 -11.37 18.98 7.02
C LEU A 114 -11.97 17.85 6.17
N LYS A 115 -13.30 17.85 5.95
CA LYS A 115 -13.96 16.88 5.09
C LYS A 115 -13.49 16.99 3.63
N GLU A 116 -13.34 18.21 3.12
CA GLU A 116 -12.84 18.45 1.76
C GLU A 116 -11.39 17.97 1.61
N LEU A 117 -10.54 18.21 2.61
CA LEU A 117 -9.17 17.69 2.64
C LEU A 117 -9.16 16.15 2.69
N ASP A 118 -9.90 15.54 3.61
CA ASP A 118 -9.95 14.08 3.76
C ASP A 118 -10.45 13.40 2.47
N THR A 119 -11.45 13.98 1.81
CA THR A 119 -11.94 13.49 0.50
C THR A 119 -10.83 13.55 -0.57
N ARG A 120 -10.05 14.63 -0.60
CA ARG A 120 -8.92 14.77 -1.52
C ARG A 120 -7.80 13.79 -1.22
N ILE A 121 -7.49 13.56 0.05
CA ILE A 121 -6.48 12.59 0.48
C ILE A 121 -6.87 11.19 0.01
N ILE A 122 -8.12 10.78 0.25
CA ILE A 122 -8.61 9.47 -0.21
C ILE A 122 -8.48 9.34 -1.73
N SER A 123 -8.91 10.35 -2.49
CA SER A 123 -8.79 10.32 -3.96
C SER A 123 -7.33 10.19 -4.43
N GLN A 124 -6.37 10.80 -3.73
CA GLN A 124 -4.95 10.63 -4.06
C GLN A 124 -4.46 9.22 -3.72
N LEU A 125 -4.88 8.64 -2.60
CA LEU A 125 -4.55 7.26 -2.24
C LEU A 125 -5.11 6.27 -3.26
N ASP A 126 -6.36 6.45 -3.69
CA ASP A 126 -6.99 5.60 -4.72
C ASP A 126 -6.22 5.68 -6.05
N GLN A 127 -5.79 6.88 -6.44
CA GLN A 127 -4.94 7.06 -7.62
C GLN A 127 -3.59 6.33 -7.46
N ARG A 128 -2.98 6.36 -6.27
CA ARG A 128 -1.73 5.62 -6.02
C ARG A 128 -1.90 4.12 -6.12
N VAL A 129 -3.01 3.57 -5.62
CA VAL A 129 -3.33 2.14 -5.78
C VAL A 129 -3.44 1.79 -7.26
N ASN A 130 -4.14 2.61 -8.05
CA ASN A 130 -4.27 2.40 -9.49
C ASN A 130 -2.90 2.43 -10.21
N ASP A 131 -2.06 3.43 -9.91
CA ASP A 131 -0.72 3.57 -10.49
C ASP A 131 0.17 2.36 -10.14
N GLN A 132 0.13 1.88 -8.89
CA GLN A 132 0.87 0.70 -8.44
C GLN A 132 0.40 -0.57 -9.15
N GLN A 133 -0.92 -0.80 -9.25
CA GLN A 133 -1.47 -1.93 -10.00
C GLN A 133 -1.02 -1.91 -11.45
N ARG A 134 -1.12 -0.74 -12.10
CA ARG A 134 -0.71 -0.56 -13.49
C ARG A 134 0.78 -0.82 -13.67
N PHE A 135 1.62 -0.36 -12.75
CA PHE A 135 3.06 -0.59 -12.82
C PHE A 135 3.41 -2.08 -12.73
N LEU A 136 2.78 -2.81 -11.79
CA LEU A 136 2.99 -4.24 -11.60
C LEU A 136 2.46 -5.07 -12.79
N GLU A 137 1.31 -4.67 -13.34
CA GLU A 137 0.74 -5.27 -14.56
C GLU A 137 1.67 -5.05 -15.77
N MET A 138 2.17 -3.82 -15.97
CA MET A 138 3.12 -3.52 -17.05
C MET A 138 4.47 -4.20 -16.88
N ALA A 139 4.91 -4.44 -15.64
CA ALA A 139 6.09 -5.23 -15.33
C ALA A 139 5.88 -6.74 -15.53
N GLY A 140 4.65 -7.17 -15.86
CA GLY A 140 4.31 -8.57 -16.10
C GLY A 140 4.29 -9.42 -14.83
N VAL A 141 4.09 -8.81 -13.65
CA VAL A 141 4.08 -9.54 -12.38
C VAL A 141 2.79 -10.38 -12.30
N PRO A 142 2.87 -11.72 -12.19
CA PRO A 142 1.69 -12.58 -12.18
C PRO A 142 0.75 -12.25 -11.01
N GLY A 143 -0.55 -12.23 -11.30
CA GLY A 143 -1.61 -11.99 -10.31
C GLY A 143 -1.94 -10.51 -10.08
N PHE A 144 -1.27 -9.60 -10.79
CA PHE A 144 -1.55 -8.17 -10.77
C PHE A 144 -2.24 -7.73 -12.05
N GLU A 145 -3.33 -6.99 -11.87
CA GLU A 145 -4.14 -6.36 -12.92
C GLU A 145 -4.74 -5.08 -12.34
N VAL A 146 -5.05 -4.09 -13.19
CA VAL A 146 -5.79 -2.91 -12.72
C VAL A 146 -7.23 -3.30 -12.39
N THR A 147 -7.66 -3.08 -11.14
CA THR A 147 -9.00 -3.49 -10.70
C THR A 147 -9.51 -2.74 -9.47
N ASP A 148 -10.79 -2.38 -9.51
CA ASP A 148 -11.53 -1.81 -8.39
C ASP A 148 -12.29 -2.86 -7.55
N ASN A 149 -12.18 -4.15 -7.91
CA ASN A 149 -12.89 -5.20 -7.18
C ASN A 149 -12.22 -5.42 -5.81
N PRO A 150 -12.93 -5.20 -4.68
CA PRO A 150 -12.32 -5.27 -3.35
C PRO A 150 -11.70 -6.64 -3.05
N MET A 151 -12.30 -7.72 -3.55
CA MET A 151 -11.79 -9.07 -3.33
C MET A 151 -10.50 -9.32 -4.11
N LYS A 152 -10.40 -8.83 -5.36
CA LYS A 152 -9.18 -8.95 -6.15
C LYS A 152 -8.05 -8.10 -5.55
N ILE A 153 -8.35 -6.88 -5.11
CA ILE A 153 -7.40 -6.01 -4.40
C ILE A 153 -6.86 -6.72 -3.15
N GLN A 154 -7.73 -7.35 -2.35
CA GLN A 154 -7.28 -8.11 -1.17
C GLN A 154 -6.34 -9.26 -1.54
N VAL A 155 -6.59 -9.97 -2.64
CA VAL A 155 -5.69 -11.02 -3.13
C VAL A 155 -4.34 -10.43 -3.55
N GLN A 156 -4.33 -9.36 -4.34
CA GLN A 156 -3.10 -8.66 -4.76
C GLN A 156 -2.27 -8.18 -3.55
N ILE A 157 -2.92 -7.66 -2.51
CA ILE A 157 -2.25 -7.28 -1.25
C ILE A 157 -1.57 -8.49 -0.58
N ARG A 158 -2.20 -9.67 -0.60
CA ARG A 158 -1.55 -10.89 -0.07
C ARG A 158 -0.37 -11.32 -0.94
N LEU A 159 -0.47 -11.22 -2.25
CA LEU A 159 0.66 -11.52 -3.14
C LEU A 159 1.83 -10.55 -2.91
N LEU A 160 1.56 -9.25 -2.69
CA LEU A 160 2.61 -8.29 -2.30
C LEU A 160 3.28 -8.68 -0.99
N ASP A 161 2.51 -9.04 0.04
CA ASP A 161 3.04 -9.53 1.31
C ASP A 161 3.92 -10.79 1.12
N PHE A 162 3.58 -11.66 0.17
CA PHE A 162 4.40 -12.83 -0.14
C PHE A 162 5.74 -12.42 -0.73
N ILE A 163 5.72 -11.55 -1.74
CA ILE A 163 6.92 -11.03 -2.41
C ILE A 163 7.84 -10.34 -1.40
N LEU A 164 7.29 -9.49 -0.53
CA LEU A 164 8.05 -8.77 0.48
C LEU A 164 8.74 -9.72 1.47
N ARG A 165 8.00 -10.68 2.03
CA ARG A 165 8.59 -11.66 2.96
C ARG A 165 9.67 -12.52 2.29
N LEU A 166 9.46 -12.91 1.03
CA LEU A 166 10.48 -13.64 0.27
C LEU A 166 11.74 -12.82 0.02
N SER A 167 11.61 -11.50 -0.17
CA SER A 167 12.76 -10.60 -0.38
C SER A 167 13.70 -10.53 0.83
N GLU A 168 13.18 -10.82 2.03
CA GLU A 168 13.94 -10.86 3.28
C GLU A 168 14.55 -12.25 3.58
N MET A 169 14.16 -13.29 2.83
CA MET A 169 14.64 -14.64 3.06
C MET A 169 16.02 -14.88 2.43
N LYS A 170 16.84 -15.68 3.11
CA LYS A 170 18.12 -16.13 2.56
C LYS A 170 17.87 -17.16 1.45
N MET A 171 18.23 -16.79 0.22
CA MET A 171 18.11 -17.68 -0.94
C MET A 171 19.15 -18.82 -0.87
N PRO A 172 18.80 -20.03 -1.34
CA PRO A 172 19.76 -21.13 -1.45
C PRO A 172 20.83 -20.84 -2.51
N GLU A 173 22.07 -21.25 -2.23
CA GLU A 173 23.24 -21.14 -3.13
C GLU A 173 23.38 -22.33 -4.11
#